data_AF-A0A8T2NRT7-F1
#
_entry.id   AF-A0A8T2NRT7-F1
#
_cell.length_a   1.000
_cell.length_b   1.000
_cell.length_c   1.000
_cell.angle_alpha   90.00
_cell.angle_beta   90.00
_cell.angle_gamma   90.00
#
_symmetry.space_group_name_H-M   'P 1'
#
loop_
_entity.id
_entity.type
_entity.pdbx_description
1 polymer ?
#
loop_
_entity_poly.entity_id
_entity_poly.type
_entity_poly.pdbx_seq_one_letter_code
_entity_poly.pdbx_strand_id
1 'polypeptide(L)'
;MSVMRPELIMKSIIPVVMAGIIAIYGLVVAVLIANNISDKVTLYKSFLHLGAGLSVGLSGLAAGFAIGIVGDAGVRGTAQQPRLFVGMILILIFAE
;
A
#
# COMPACT_ATOMS: atom_id res chain seq x y z
N MET A 1 -16.35 14.31 -3.02
CA MET A 1 -17.19 14.33 -4.24
C MET A 1 -18.27 13.25 -4.26
N SER A 2 -18.11 12.13 -3.55
CA SER A 2 -19.06 11.01 -3.59
C SER A 2 -20.45 11.30 -3.04
N VAL A 3 -20.63 12.39 -2.28
CA VAL A 3 -21.94 12.89 -1.84
C VAL A 3 -22.77 13.41 -3.03
N MET A 4 -22.12 14.01 -4.05
CA MET A 4 -22.82 14.53 -5.24
C MET A 4 -22.99 13.49 -6.34
N ARG A 5 -22.17 12.43 -6.35
CA ARG A 5 -22.22 11.33 -7.33
C ARG A 5 -22.05 9.98 -6.62
N PRO A 6 -23.11 9.46 -5.99
CA PRO A 6 -23.04 8.21 -5.20
C PRO A 6 -22.68 6.99 -6.06
N GLU A 7 -23.00 7.01 -7.35
CA GLU A 7 -22.67 5.94 -8.30
C GLU A 7 -21.16 5.69 -8.45
N LEU A 8 -20.32 6.68 -8.15
CA LEU A 8 -18.86 6.58 -8.24
C LEU A 8 -18.20 6.07 -6.95
N ILE A 9 -18.97 5.80 -5.89
CA ILE A 9 -18.45 5.32 -4.60
C ILE A 9 -17.66 4.02 -4.78
N MET A 10 -18.23 3.04 -5.48
CA MET A 10 -17.60 1.72 -5.64
C MET A 10 -16.24 1.81 -6.35
N LYS A 11 -16.11 2.71 -7.33
CA LYS A 11 -14.86 2.96 -8.05
C LYS A 11 -13.83 3.72 -7.22
N SER A 12 -14.30 4.58 -6.30
CA SER A 12 -13.44 5.40 -5.45
C SER A 12 -12.81 4.63 -4.29
N ILE A 13 -13.27 3.40 -4.02
CA ILE A 13 -12.73 2.54 -2.96
C ILE A 13 -11.43 1.85 -3.38
N ILE A 14 -11.14 1.73 -4.67
CA ILE A 14 -9.97 1.00 -5.19
C ILE A 14 -8.63 1.48 -4.58
N PRO A 15 -8.31 2.79 -4.51
CA PRO A 15 -7.06 3.24 -3.88
C PRO A 15 -6.97 2.85 -2.39
N VAL A 16 -8.12 2.79 -1.69
CA VAL A 16 -8.16 2.36 -0.28
C VAL A 16 -7.84 0.87 -0.16
N VAL A 17 -8.36 0.04 -1.07
CA VAL A 17 -8.05 -1.40 -1.10
C VAL A 17 -6.56 -1.61 -1.40
N MET A 18 -5.99 -0.86 -2.34
CA MET A 18 -4.56 -0.94 -2.68
C MET A 18 -3.66 -0.54 -1.50
N ALA A 19 -4.02 0.51 -0.75
CA ALA A 19 -3.33 0.85 0.50
C ALA A 19 -3.39 -0.30 1.54
N GLY A 20 -4.50 -1.04 1.58
CA GLY A 20 -4.65 -2.22 2.44
C GLY A 20 -3.72 -3.39 2.08
N ILE A 21 -3.38 -3.57 0.80
CA ILE A 21 -2.49 -4.65 0.36
C ILE A 21 -1.07 -4.46 0.92
N ILE A 22 -0.57 -3.23 0.94
CA ILE A 22 0.75 -2.89 1.53
C ILE A 22 0.84 -3.31 3.01
N ALA A 23 -0.25 -3.11 3.77
CA ALA A 23 -0.29 -3.52 5.17
C ALA A 23 -0.17 -5.05 5.33
N ILE A 24 -0.75 -5.81 4.41
CA ILE A 24 -0.66 -7.28 4.40
C ILE A 24 0.78 -7.72 4.11
N TYR A 25 1.51 -7.04 3.23
CA TYR A 25 2.94 -7.35 2.99
C TYR A 25 3.78 -7.22 4.26
N GLY A 26 3.57 -6.13 5.02
CA GLY A 26 4.23 -5.95 6.31
C GLY A 26 3.86 -7.05 7.32
N LEU A 27 2.57 -7.42 7.38
CA LEU A 27 2.09 -8.48 8.28
C LEU A 27 2.71 -9.83 7.96
N VAL A 28 2.75 -10.23 6.68
CA VAL A 28 3.33 -11.52 6.26
C VAL A 28 4.80 -11.60 6.64
N VAL A 29 5.56 -10.53 6.40
CA VAL A 29 6.99 -10.48 6.76
C VAL A 29 7.19 -10.55 8.28
N ALA A 30 6.36 -9.86 9.06
CA ALA A 30 6.41 -9.93 10.51
C ALA A 30 6.14 -11.36 11.04
N VAL A 31 5.15 -12.07 10.49
CA VAL A 31 4.82 -13.45 10.86
C VAL A 31 5.96 -14.42 10.48
N LEU A 32 6.57 -14.25 9.31
CA LEU A 32 7.70 -15.08 8.88
C LEU A 32 8.95 -14.90 9.74
N ILE A 33 9.21 -13.66 10.17
CA ILE A 33 10.30 -13.35 11.11
C ILE A 33 9.99 -13.97 12.47
N ALA A 34 8.78 -13.75 13.01
CA ALA A 34 8.38 -14.28 14.32
C ALA A 34 8.51 -15.81 14.40
N ASN A 35 8.13 -16.53 13.36
CA ASN A 35 8.25 -17.99 13.30
C ASN A 35 9.70 -18.50 13.20
N ASN A 36 10.66 -17.66 12.81
CA ASN A 36 12.08 -18.01 12.70
C ASN A 36 12.91 -17.67 13.93
N ILE A 37 12.33 -17.01 14.94
CA ILE A 37 13.01 -16.68 16.19
C ILE A 37 13.12 -17.96 17.04
N SER A 38 14.34 -18.27 17.48
CA SER A 38 14.66 -19.42 18.33
C SER A 38 15.75 -19.04 19.32
N ASP A 39 15.88 -19.77 20.43
CA ASP A 39 16.81 -19.45 21.53
C ASP A 39 18.29 -19.46 21.11
N LYS A 40 18.64 -20.09 19.98
CA LYS A 40 20.00 -20.13 19.41
C LYS A 40 20.13 -19.32 18.11
N VAL A 41 19.56 -18.13 18.07
CA VAL A 41 19.75 -17.22 16.93
C VAL A 41 21.17 -16.65 16.92
N THR A 42 21.86 -16.75 15.78
CA THR A 42 23.16 -16.11 15.57
C THR A 42 23.01 -14.60 15.36
N LEU A 43 24.00 -13.81 15.76
CA LEU A 43 24.00 -12.35 15.61
C LEU A 43 23.75 -11.92 14.15
N TYR A 44 24.29 -12.70 13.20
CA TYR A 44 24.05 -12.52 11.76
C TYR A 44 22.57 -12.61 11.38
N LYS A 45 21.85 -13.64 11.87
CA LYS A 45 20.42 -13.79 11.60
C LYS A 45 19.60 -12.65 12.22
N SER A 46 19.96 -12.18 13.41
CA SER A 46 19.30 -11.03 14.05
C SER A 46 19.43 -9.76 13.22
N PHE A 47 20.62 -9.45 12.69
CA PHE A 47 20.79 -8.30 11.81
C PHE A 47 20.05 -8.46 10.48
N LEU A 48 19.97 -9.68 9.97
CA LEU A 48 19.22 -9.98 8.75
C LEU A 48 17.70 -9.77 8.95
N HIS A 49 17.15 -10.17 10.09
CA HIS A 49 15.74 -9.91 10.43
C HIS A 49 15.46 -8.41 10.62
N LEU A 50 16.39 -7.67 11.26
CA LEU A 50 16.27 -6.21 11.39
C LEU A 50 16.28 -5.51 10.02
N GLY A 51 17.20 -5.90 9.15
CA GLY A 51 17.30 -5.38 7.78
C GLY A 51 16.05 -5.70 6.95
N ALA A 52 15.55 -6.94 7.03
CA ALA A 52 14.33 -7.36 6.34
C ALA A 52 13.10 -6.54 6.78
N GLY A 53 12.93 -6.33 8.09
CA GLY A 53 11.85 -5.52 8.64
C GLY A 53 11.93 -4.05 8.21
N LEU A 54 13.11 -3.44 8.30
CA LEU A 54 13.31 -2.03 7.90
C LEU A 54 13.12 -1.83 6.39
N SER A 55 13.61 -2.74 5.56
CA SER A 55 13.47 -2.66 4.10
C SER A 55 12.00 -2.61 3.69
N VAL A 56 11.19 -3.55 4.21
CA VAL A 56 9.76 -3.64 3.86
C VAL A 56 8.94 -2.54 4.51
N GLY A 57 9.26 -2.16 5.75
CA GLY A 57 8.54 -1.11 6.47
C GLY A 57 8.71 0.27 5.82
N LEU A 58 9.96 0.64 5.48
CA LEU A 58 10.23 1.94 4.87
C LEU A 58 9.75 2.02 3.42
N SER A 59 9.88 0.94 2.64
CA SER A 59 9.32 0.89 1.28
C SER A 59 7.80 0.95 1.29
N GLY A 60 7.15 0.22 2.21
CA GLY A 60 5.70 0.23 2.37
C GLY A 60 5.15 1.59 2.80
N LEU A 61 5.87 2.31 3.68
CA LEU A 61 5.51 3.68 4.05
C LEU A 61 5.55 4.62 2.83
N ALA A 62 6.62 4.55 2.02
CA ALA A 62 6.78 5.38 0.83
C ALA A 62 5.69 5.08 -0.21
N ALA A 63 5.42 3.80 -0.48
CA ALA A 63 4.35 3.36 -1.38
C ALA A 63 2.96 3.81 -0.88
N GLY A 64 2.68 3.67 0.42
CA GLY A 64 1.44 4.13 1.03
C GLY A 64 1.21 5.63 0.89
N PHE A 65 2.27 6.45 1.04
CA PHE A 65 2.18 7.89 0.78
C PHE A 65 1.90 8.21 -0.68
N ALA A 66 2.57 7.53 -1.62
CA ALA A 66 2.35 7.72 -3.05
C ALA A 66 0.90 7.38 -3.43
N ILE A 67 0.39 6.21 -3.00
CA ILE A 67 -0.99 5.78 -3.23
C ILE A 67 -2.00 6.74 -2.59
N GLY A 68 -1.74 7.23 -1.38
CA GLY A 68 -2.64 8.15 -0.69
C GLY A 68 -2.81 9.48 -1.44
N ILE A 69 -1.70 10.08 -1.87
CA ILE A 69 -1.70 11.37 -2.58
C ILE A 69 -2.29 11.22 -3.98
N VAL A 70 -1.83 10.21 -4.75
CA VAL A 70 -2.36 9.92 -6.08
C VAL A 70 -3.84 9.54 -6.02
N GLY A 71 -4.23 8.78 -5.01
CA GLY A 71 -5.60 8.37 -4.75
C GLY A 71 -6.52 9.58 -4.56
N ASP A 72 -6.21 10.49 -3.63
CA ASP A 72 -7.04 11.69 -3.37
C ASP A 72 -7.16 12.59 -4.61
N ALA A 73 -6.04 12.88 -5.29
CA ALA A 73 -6.05 13.67 -6.51
C ALA A 73 -6.84 12.96 -7.64
N GLY A 74 -6.64 11.65 -7.78
CA GLY A 74 -7.25 10.82 -8.81
C GLY A 74 -8.76 10.66 -8.65
N VAL A 75 -9.28 10.45 -7.44
CA VAL A 75 -10.74 10.34 -7.24
C VAL A 75 -11.44 11.68 -7.46
N ARG A 76 -10.80 12.81 -7.12
CA ARG A 76 -11.32 14.15 -7.40
C ARG A 76 -11.35 14.45 -8.90
N GLY A 77 -10.27 14.14 -9.61
CA GLY A 77 -10.18 14.32 -11.07
C GLY A 77 -11.14 13.41 -11.84
N THR A 78 -11.28 12.15 -11.41
CA THR A 78 -12.23 11.19 -12.00
C THR A 78 -13.68 11.63 -11.83
N ALA A 79 -14.01 12.30 -10.72
CA ALA A 79 -15.35 12.81 -10.49
C ALA A 79 -15.72 13.94 -11.49
N GLN A 80 -14.74 14.68 -12.01
CA GLN A 80 -14.95 15.68 -13.06
C GLN A 80 -14.92 15.05 -14.46
N GLN A 81 -13.93 14.19 -14.73
CA GLN A 81 -13.75 13.51 -16.01
C GLN A 81 -13.63 11.98 -15.84
N PRO A 82 -14.69 11.20 -16.17
CA PRO A 82 -14.69 9.75 -15.96
C PRO A 82 -13.60 8.97 -16.73
N ARG A 83 -13.12 9.52 -17.85
CA ARG A 83 -12.04 8.90 -18.65
C ARG A 83 -10.70 8.86 -17.92
N LEU A 84 -10.50 9.70 -16.89
CA LEU A 84 -9.27 9.75 -16.11
C LEU A 84 -9.08 8.51 -15.21
N PHE A 85 -10.15 7.75 -14.97
CA PHE A 85 -10.14 6.60 -14.07
C PHE A 85 -9.11 5.53 -14.44
N VAL A 86 -8.99 5.21 -15.74
CA VAL A 86 -8.03 4.21 -16.23
C VAL A 86 -6.58 4.69 -16.03
N GLY A 87 -6.33 5.98 -16.28
CA GLY A 87 -5.02 6.58 -16.05
C GLY A 87 -4.64 6.61 -14.56
N MET A 88 -5.59 6.91 -13.68
CA MET A 88 -5.39 6.84 -12.23
C MET A 88 -4.99 5.43 -11.79
N ILE A 89 -5.68 4.40 -12.27
CA ILE A 89 -5.34 3.00 -11.94
C ILE A 89 -3.91 2.67 -12.41
N LEU A 90 -3.54 3.08 -13.61
CA LEU A 90 -2.19 2.82 -14.13
C LEU A 90 -1.12 3.44 -13.23
N ILE A 91 -1.32 4.67 -12.75
CA ILE A 91 -0.39 5.34 -11.82
C ILE A 91 -0.34 4.61 -10.48
N LEU A 92 -1.50 4.16 -9.97
CA LEU A 92 -1.56 3.41 -8.72
C LEU A 92 -0.82 2.06 -8.80
N ILE A 93 -0.84 1.39 -9.95
CA ILE A 93 -0.08 0.15 -10.18
C ILE A 93 1.44 0.38 -10.14
N PHE A 94 1.92 1.56 -10.55
CA PHE A 94 3.35 1.90 -10.43
C PHE A 94 3.76 2.36 -9.03
N ALA A 95 2.78 2.79 -8.22
CA ALA A 95 3.01 3.27 -6.86
C ALA A 95 2.92 2.16 -5.82
N GLU A 96 2.17 1.10 -6.12
CA GLU A 96 2.14 -0.17 -5.41
C GLU A 96 3.40 -1.00 -5.71
#